data_AF-A0A3N5XDG2-F1
#
_entry.id   AF-A0A3N5XDG2-F1
#
_cell.length_a   1.000
_cell.length_b   1.000
_cell.length_c   1.000
_cell.angle_alpha   90.00
_cell.angle_beta   90.00
_cell.angle_gamma   90.00
#
_symmetry.space_group_name_H-M   'P 1'
#
loop_
_entity.id
_entity.type
_entity.pdbx_description
1 polymer ?
#
loop_
_entity_poly.entity_id
_entity_poly.type
_entity_poly.pdbx_seq_one_letter_code
_entity_poly.pdbx_strand_id
1 'polypeptide(L)'
;MIDIPNNLVEMKSGKDNNAIIAFNASGQVVNATLRLISGSPDDKLLNSEITSYKSNRAGYILLTGEFIKRVGDGLGNISNIIYSFNNGVVQKYPATKENMDGDTEQSVSVYTLVFSRVDRIIA
;
A
#
# COMPACT_ATOMS: atom_id res chain seq x y z
N MET A 1 5.46 2.60 -4.21
CA MET A 1 4.83 3.89 -3.81
C MET A 1 3.72 3.60 -2.82
N ILE A 2 3.58 4.42 -1.77
CA ILE A 2 2.48 4.31 -0.79
C ILE A 2 1.60 5.53 -0.96
N ASP A 3 0.29 5.29 -1.09
CA ASP A 3 -0.73 6.33 -1.21
C ASP A 3 -1.80 6.14 -0.14
N ILE A 4 -2.05 7.18 0.65
CA ILE A 4 -3.07 7.22 1.70
C ILE A 4 -4.13 8.22 1.22
N PRO A 5 -5.13 7.77 0.46
CA PRO A 5 -5.99 8.67 -0.33
C PRO A 5 -7.00 9.45 0.52
N ASN A 6 -7.28 8.98 1.75
CA ASN A 6 -8.35 9.50 2.59
C ASN A 6 -7.80 10.23 3.81
N ASN A 7 -8.52 11.26 4.24
CA ASN A 7 -8.23 11.94 5.50
C ASN A 7 -8.61 11.03 6.68
N LEU A 8 -7.79 11.03 7.73
CA LEU A 8 -8.09 10.32 8.98
C LEU A 8 -9.32 10.90 9.70
N VAL A 9 -9.55 12.20 9.51
CA VAL A 9 -10.59 12.98 10.19
C VAL A 9 -11.14 14.01 9.22
N GLU A 10 -12.45 14.21 9.25
CA GLU A 10 -13.10 15.32 8.55
C GLU A 10 -13.54 16.38 9.57
N MET A 11 -13.30 17.65 9.22
CA MET A 11 -13.68 18.79 10.03
C MET A 11 -14.61 19.69 9.23
N LYS A 12 -15.74 20.05 9.83
CA LYS A 12 -16.70 20.99 9.25
C LYS A 12 -16.95 22.13 10.23
N SER A 13 -16.81 23.37 9.74
CA SER A 13 -17.20 24.56 10.49
C SER A 13 -18.73 24.59 10.64
N GLY A 14 -19.19 24.61 11.88
CA GLY A 14 -20.58 24.87 12.26
C GLY A 14 -20.88 26.36 12.33
N LYS A 15 -22.11 26.70 12.74
CA LYS A 15 -22.47 28.08 13.09
C LYS A 15 -21.90 28.44 14.47
N ASP A 16 -21.65 29.73 14.68
CA ASP A 16 -21.24 30.31 15.98
C ASP A 16 -19.92 29.76 16.55
N ASN A 17 -18.86 29.72 15.73
CA ASN A 17 -17.51 29.24 16.11
C ASN A 17 -17.44 27.78 16.57
N ASN A 18 -18.46 26.95 16.29
CA ASN A 18 -18.40 25.52 16.55
C ASN A 18 -17.72 24.78 15.39
N ALA A 19 -17.04 23.68 15.72
CA ALA A 19 -16.49 22.74 14.74
C ALA A 19 -17.03 21.33 15.03
N ILE A 20 -17.43 20.62 13.98
CA ILE A 20 -17.78 19.21 14.04
C ILE A 20 -16.58 18.43 13.50
N ILE A 21 -16.07 17.52 14.33
CA ILE A 21 -14.95 16.64 14.02
C ILE A 21 -15.51 15.22 13.96
N ALA A 22 -15.37 14.56 12.81
CA ALA A 22 -15.83 13.20 12.59
C ALA A 22 -14.66 12.29 12.21
N PHE A 23 -14.59 11.12 12.85
CA PHE A 23 -13.62 10.08 12.49
C PHE A 23 -13.99 9.44 11.16
N ASN A 24 -13.01 9.36 10.25
CA ASN A 24 -13.17 8.68 8.97
C ASN A 24 -12.37 7.37 8.98
N ALA A 25 -13.06 6.25 9.21
CA ALA A 25 -12.44 4.92 9.21
C ALA A 25 -11.76 4.58 7.87
N SER A 26 -12.25 5.15 6.77
CA SER A 26 -11.64 4.97 5.44
C SER A 26 -10.28 5.66 5.32
N GLY A 27 -9.95 6.60 6.22
CA GLY A 27 -8.65 7.25 6.36
C GLY A 27 -7.50 6.28 6.67
N GLN A 28 -7.81 5.05 7.06
CA GLN A 28 -6.83 3.99 7.36
C GLN A 28 -6.53 3.08 6.17
N VAL A 29 -7.30 3.21 5.07
CA VAL A 29 -7.11 2.42 3.86
C VAL A 29 -5.93 2.97 3.07
N VAL A 30 -5.04 2.08 2.62
CA VAL A 30 -3.82 2.44 1.89
C VAL A 30 -3.66 1.60 0.64
N ASN A 31 -3.23 2.26 -0.44
CA ASN A 31 -2.81 1.61 -1.67
C ASN A 31 -1.29 1.59 -1.72
N ALA A 32 -0.70 0.40 -1.68
CA ALA A 32 0.72 0.20 -1.93
C ALA A 32 0.91 -0.33 -3.35
N THR A 33 1.64 0.44 -4.18
CA THR A 33 1.99 0.04 -5.54
C THR A 33 3.42 -0.48 -5.58
N LEU A 34 3.58 -1.73 -5.99
CA LEU A 34 4.86 -2.41 -6.17
C LEU A 34 5.14 -2.60 -7.66
N ARG A 35 6.34 -2.21 -8.09
CA ARG A 35 6.84 -2.40 -9.44
C ARG A 35 7.95 -3.44 -9.37
N LEU A 36 7.71 -4.62 -9.93
CA LEU A 36 8.59 -5.77 -9.85
C LEU A 36 9.06 -6.19 -11.24
N ILE A 37 10.22 -6.82 -11.31
CA ILE A 37 10.68 -7.45 -12.55
C ILE A 37 9.79 -8.69 -12.81
N SER A 38 9.20 -8.79 -13.99
CA SER A 38 8.34 -9.92 -14.35
C SER A 38 9.12 -11.23 -14.33
N GLY A 39 8.52 -12.29 -13.77
CA GLY A 39 9.14 -13.59 -13.58
C GLY A 39 10.15 -13.66 -12.43
N SER A 40 10.41 -12.56 -11.71
CA SER A 40 11.24 -12.57 -10.51
C SER A 40 10.62 -13.45 -9.40
N PRO A 41 11.40 -13.83 -8.39
CA PRO A 41 10.86 -14.52 -7.21
C PRO A 41 9.69 -13.76 -6.56
N ASP A 42 9.78 -12.43 -6.49
CA ASP A 42 8.74 -11.59 -5.89
C ASP A 42 7.46 -11.55 -6.72
N ASP A 43 7.59 -11.50 -8.05
CA ASP A 43 6.44 -11.55 -8.98
C ASP A 43 5.71 -12.89 -8.87
N LYS A 44 6.46 -14.00 -8.79
CA LYS A 44 5.89 -15.34 -8.58
C LYS A 44 5.20 -15.47 -7.24
N LEU A 45 5.76 -14.88 -6.18
CA LEU A 45 5.17 -14.86 -4.85
C LEU A 45 3.82 -14.12 -4.88
N LEU A 46 3.78 -12.88 -5.38
CA LEU A 46 2.53 -12.11 -5.41
C LEU A 46 1.47 -12.75 -6.32
N ASN A 47 1.87 -13.38 -7.42
CA ASN A 47 0.94 -14.14 -8.25
C ASN A 47 0.40 -15.39 -7.55
N SER A 48 1.23 -16.08 -6.75
CA SER A 48 0.80 -17.17 -5.88
C SER A 48 -0.21 -16.69 -4.83
N GLU A 49 0.03 -15.53 -4.21
CA GLU A 49 -0.90 -14.94 -3.22
C GLU A 49 -2.28 -14.66 -3.81
N ILE A 50 -2.36 -14.10 -5.03
CA ILE A 50 -3.65 -13.92 -5.72
C ILE A 50 -4.36 -15.26 -5.91
N THR A 51 -3.61 -16.31 -6.27
CA THR A 51 -4.15 -17.65 -6.51
C THR A 51 -4.68 -18.27 -5.22
N SER A 52 -3.93 -18.16 -4.13
CA SER A 52 -4.32 -18.59 -2.78
C SER A 52 -5.57 -17.87 -2.28
N TYR A 53 -5.65 -16.56 -2.49
CA TYR A 53 -6.85 -15.79 -2.16
C TYR A 53 -8.07 -16.28 -2.94
N LYS A 54 -7.92 -16.53 -4.25
CA LYS A 54 -9.02 -17.00 -5.09
C LYS A 54 -9.48 -18.42 -4.76
N SER A 55 -8.56 -19.31 -4.39
CA SER A 55 -8.88 -20.71 -4.08
C SER A 55 -9.61 -20.86 -2.75
N ASN A 56 -9.29 -20.05 -1.75
CA ASN A 56 -9.94 -20.08 -0.45
C ASN A 56 -10.07 -18.68 0.18
N ARG A 57 -11.07 -17.91 -0.27
CA ARG A 57 -11.28 -16.54 0.23
C ARG A 57 -11.56 -16.46 1.74
N ALA A 58 -12.30 -17.42 2.29
CA ALA A 58 -12.74 -17.37 3.68
C ALA A 58 -11.61 -17.73 4.67
N GLY A 59 -10.67 -18.58 4.25
CA GLY A 59 -9.53 -19.00 5.06
C GLY A 59 -8.21 -18.32 4.69
N TYR A 60 -8.20 -17.39 3.73
CA TYR A 60 -6.99 -16.69 3.32
C TYR A 60 -6.50 -15.77 4.45
N ILE A 61 -5.24 -15.95 4.84
CA ILE A 61 -4.58 -15.07 5.81
C ILE A 61 -4.20 -13.80 5.08
N LEU A 62 -4.74 -12.67 5.52
CA LEU A 62 -4.48 -11.37 4.90
C LEU A 62 -3.01 -10.97 5.04
N LEU A 63 -2.52 -10.22 4.05
CA LEU A 63 -1.15 -9.76 4.02
C LEU A 63 -0.88 -8.72 5.11
N THR A 64 0.31 -8.75 5.67
CA THR A 64 0.87 -7.69 6.51
C THR A 64 2.19 -7.23 5.91
N GLY A 65 2.63 -6.02 6.24
CA GLY A 65 3.90 -5.53 5.72
C GLY A 65 4.39 -4.29 6.44
N GLU A 66 5.66 -3.98 6.25
CA GLU A 66 6.27 -2.77 6.79
C GLU A 66 7.04 -2.04 5.69
N PHE A 67 6.90 -0.71 5.68
CA PHE A 67 7.74 0.17 4.89
C PHE A 67 8.55 1.07 5.81
N ILE A 68 9.87 0.91 5.76
CA ILE A 68 10.80 1.62 6.63
C ILE A 68 11.56 2.64 5.79
N LYS A 69 11.32 3.93 6.06
CA LYS A 69 12.07 5.05 5.49
C LYS A 69 13.07 5.55 6.51
N ARG A 70 14.36 5.45 6.18
CA ARG A 70 15.44 6.04 6.98
C ARG A 70 15.56 7.53 6.66
N VAL A 71 15.56 8.38 7.68
CA VAL A 71 15.66 9.84 7.55
C VAL A 71 16.83 10.32 8.40
N GLY A 72 17.77 11.02 7.75
CA GLY A 72 18.84 11.71 8.45
C GLY A 72 18.39 13.11 8.90
N ASP A 73 18.84 13.52 10.07
CA ASP A 73 18.58 14.86 10.62
C ASP A 73 19.59 15.93 10.17
N GLY A 74 20.57 15.56 9.35
CA GLY A 74 21.65 16.44 8.88
C GLY A 74 22.76 16.68 9.93
N LEU A 75 22.61 16.16 11.14
CA LEU A 75 23.59 16.23 12.23
C LEU A 75 24.28 14.89 12.49
N GLY A 76 23.97 13.88 11.67
CA GLY A 76 24.54 12.54 11.74
C GLY A 76 23.66 11.52 12.47
N ASN A 77 22.50 11.92 12.98
CA ASN A 77 21.54 10.96 13.53
C ASN A 77 20.61 10.45 12.43
N ILE A 78 20.23 9.18 12.53
CA ILE A 78 19.31 8.52 11.62
C ILE A 78 18.09 8.08 12.43
N SER A 79 16.93 8.58 12.05
CA SER A 79 15.63 8.12 12.55
C SER A 79 14.92 7.29 11.49
N ASN A 80 14.08 6.37 11.94
CA ASN A 80 13.30 5.50 11.06
C ASN A 80 11.83 5.92 11.11
N ILE A 81 11.26 6.20 9.94
CA ILE A 81 9.82 6.32 9.78
C ILE A 81 9.31 4.97 9.30
N ILE A 82 8.54 4.29 10.14
CA ILE A 82 7.98 2.96 9.89
C ILE A 82 6.49 3.12 9.58
N TYR A 83 6.04 2.54 8.48
CA TYR A 83 4.62 2.37 8.16
C TYR A 83 4.31 0.88 8.23
N SER A 84 3.49 0.47 9.19
CA SER A 84 3.04 -0.91 9.35
C SER A 84 1.65 -1.06 8.74
N PHE A 85 1.51 -1.99 7.81
CA PHE A 85 0.28 -2.27 7.07
C PHE A 85 -0.31 -3.60 7.50
N ASN A 86 -1.63 -3.63 7.68
CA ASN A 86 -2.36 -4.81 8.10
C ASN A 86 -3.58 -5.05 7.19
N ASN A 87 -4.02 -6.30 7.16
CA ASN A 87 -5.22 -6.74 6.44
C ASN A 87 -5.17 -6.41 4.93
N GLY A 88 -4.07 -6.81 4.31
CA GLY A 88 -3.78 -6.56 2.90
C GLY A 88 -4.34 -7.62 1.97
N VAL A 89 -4.72 -7.19 0.77
CA VAL A 89 -5.02 -8.07 -0.37
C VAL A 89 -4.44 -7.49 -1.65
N VAL A 90 -4.09 -8.36 -2.60
CA VAL A 90 -3.76 -7.95 -3.96
C VAL A 90 -5.05 -7.59 -4.70
N GLN A 91 -5.16 -6.36 -5.18
CA GLN A 91 -6.40 -5.83 -5.73
C GLN A 91 -6.73 -6.40 -7.11
N LYS A 92 -5.72 -6.62 -7.94
CA LYS A 92 -5.85 -7.08 -9.32
C LYS A 92 -4.57 -7.74 -9.81
N TYR A 93 -4.71 -8.57 -10.83
CA TYR A 93 -3.57 -9.07 -11.59
C TYR A 93 -2.82 -7.92 -12.28
N PRO A 94 -1.49 -8.01 -12.43
CA PRO A 94 -0.73 -7.06 -13.21
C PRO A 94 -1.21 -7.08 -14.66
N ALA A 95 -1.36 -5.90 -15.27
CA ALA A 95 -1.74 -5.80 -16.67
C ALA A 95 -0.54 -6.16 -17.57
N THR A 96 -0.79 -6.89 -18.64
CA THR A 96 0.20 -7.16 -19.69
C THR A 96 0.19 -6.02 -20.70
N LYS A 97 1.33 -5.38 -20.92
CA LYS A 97 1.52 -4.40 -21.99
C LYS A 97 2.14 -5.12 -23.18
N GLU A 98 1.42 -5.22 -24.31
CA GLU A 98 2.03 -5.61 -25.59
C GLU A 98 2.77 -4.40 -26.15
N ASN A 99 4.05 -4.56 -26.49
CA ASN A 99 4.80 -3.48 -27.13
C ASN A 99 5.76 -4.05 -28.19
N MET A 100 5.59 -3.62 -29.45
CA MET A 100 6.35 -4.13 -30.60
C MET A 100 7.69 -3.39 -30.81
N ASP A 101 7.94 -2.29 -30.09
CA ASP A 101 9.08 -1.39 -30.33
C ASP A 101 10.29 -1.64 -29.39
N GLY A 102 10.38 -2.82 -28.77
CA GLY A 102 11.56 -3.21 -27.98
C GLY A 102 11.70 -2.51 -26.62
N ASP A 103 10.62 -1.93 -26.11
CA ASP A 103 10.61 -1.18 -24.85
C ASP A 103 10.71 -2.09 -23.62
N THR A 104 11.50 -1.66 -22.62
CA THR A 104 11.83 -2.45 -21.42
C THR A 104 10.73 -2.44 -20.35
N GLU A 105 9.70 -1.60 -20.50
CA GLU A 105 8.53 -1.60 -19.63
C GLU A 105 7.73 -2.91 -19.66
N GLN A 106 7.92 -3.75 -20.68
CA GLN A 106 7.32 -5.09 -20.77
C GLN A 106 7.89 -6.08 -19.74
N SER A 107 9.09 -5.82 -19.23
CA SER A 107 9.75 -6.69 -18.26
C SER A 107 9.32 -6.42 -16.82
N VAL A 108 8.22 -5.69 -16.62
CA VAL A 108 7.79 -5.21 -15.33
C VAL A 108 6.33 -5.54 -15.04
N SER A 109 6.09 -6.15 -13.89
CA SER A 109 4.77 -6.39 -13.32
C SER A 109 4.45 -5.31 -12.28
N VAL A 110 3.30 -4.65 -12.41
CA VAL A 110 2.82 -3.65 -11.44
C VAL A 110 1.67 -4.22 -10.62
N TYR A 111 1.88 -4.36 -9.32
CA TYR A 111 0.87 -4.81 -8.37
C TYR A 111 0.33 -3.65 -7.55
N THR A 112 -0.98 -3.62 -7.35
CA THR A 112 -1.64 -2.74 -6.38
C THR A 112 -2.14 -3.60 -5.23
N LEU A 113 -1.59 -3.35 -4.04
CA LEU A 113 -2.01 -3.94 -2.78
C LEU A 113 -2.89 -2.92 -2.05
N VAL A 114 -4.00 -3.39 -1.50
CA VAL A 114 -4.89 -2.56 -0.66
C VAL A 114 -4.84 -3.12 0.75
N PHE A 115 -4.56 -2.24 1.71
CA PHE A 115 -4.55 -2.56 3.14
C PHE A 115 -5.65 -1.79 3.83
N SER A 116 -6.36 -2.42 4.78
CA SER A 116 -7.44 -1.75 5.51
C SER A 116 -6.97 -0.93 6.70
N ARG A 117 -5.71 -1.10 7.12
CA ARG A 117 -5.12 -0.37 8.23
C ARG A 117 -3.64 -0.08 7.98
N VAL A 118 -3.26 1.15 8.29
CA VAL A 118 -1.88 1.62 8.37
C VAL A 118 -1.64 2.30 9.72
N ASP A 119 -0.52 1.99 10.34
CA ASP A 119 -0.01 2.69 11.51
C ASP A 119 1.36 3.28 11.16
N ARG A 120 1.60 4.54 11.54
CA ARG A 120 2.89 5.23 11.30
C ARG A 120 3.61 5.47 12.62
N ILE A 121 4.86 5.04 12.70
CA ILE A 121 5.73 5.18 13.86
C ILE A 121 7.00 5.93 13.43
N ILE A 122 7.48 6.85 14.27
CA ILE A 122 8.79 7.47 14.12
C ILE A 122 9.64 6.97 15.29
N ALA A 123 10.73 6.29 14.98
CA ALA A 123 11.68 5.71 15.92
C ALA A 123 13.06 6.33 15.76
#